data_AF-A0A535M825-F1
#
_entry.id   AF-A0A535M825-F1
#
_cell.length_a   1.000
_cell.length_b   1.000
_cell.length_c   1.000
_cell.angle_alpha   90.00
_cell.angle_beta   90.00
_cell.angle_gamma   90.00
#
_symmetry.space_group_name_H-M   'P 1'
#
loop_
_entity.id
_entity.type
_entity.pdbx_description
1 polymer ?
#
loop_
_entity_poly.entity_id
_entity_poly.type
_entity_poly.pdbx_seq_one_letter_code
_entity_poly.pdbx_strand_id
1 'polypeptide(L)'
;MRLARITHRASGLLAVQVGAIAEDELCIAIVVASQGAVSVAMPLVDQGFDGYARRLRTLSVAPYQLKARRTLSHDGRYIAYPRAHSIRDDPKGHVIFAYLPGPHLRTHRKLWVIPTPYFIEHCPRVTTADGSIDQYVFQSPLEGGRSQWNRFYFDIDDLRTAWLDRIPGWKPLPTFPLAVAPAASSAFGGYGELWVSAQLELEGKNRLVVARERIDVDAVDLLLHDLGSYGVAGLQVKTATINADLGVQLNVSKDTFFEDDRLFVVILPAHRDGQLHETSFLVPSSVIPAITSSIQDGTRLRFQTNFRVDPPSEKFRPFAVPTAKLAAAILRAAFR
;
A
#
# COMPACT_ATOMS: atom_id res chain seq x y z
N MET A 1 43.45 -22.25 31.27
CA MET A 1 41.99 -22.09 31.13
C MET A 1 41.67 -21.67 29.70
N ARG A 2 41.15 -22.59 28.88
CA ARG A 2 40.60 -22.31 27.54
C ARG A 2 39.16 -21.85 27.72
N LEU A 3 38.86 -20.59 27.41
CA LEU A 3 37.48 -20.16 27.18
C LEU A 3 37.08 -20.65 25.79
N ALA A 4 36.25 -21.69 25.77
CA ALA A 4 35.68 -22.25 24.57
C ALA A 4 34.84 -21.18 23.86
N ARG A 5 35.22 -20.86 22.62
CA ARG A 5 34.34 -20.24 21.63
C ARG A 5 33.15 -21.17 21.41
N ILE A 6 32.03 -20.86 22.03
CA ILE A 6 30.73 -21.27 21.49
C ILE A 6 30.27 -20.14 20.59
N THR A 7 30.84 -20.10 19.39
CA THR A 7 30.20 -19.42 18.26
C THR A 7 28.99 -20.25 17.89
N HIS A 8 27.83 -19.94 18.47
CA HIS A 8 26.58 -20.27 17.80
C HIS A 8 26.64 -19.57 16.45
N ARG A 9 26.77 -20.35 15.36
CA ARG A 9 26.60 -19.87 14.00
C ARG A 9 25.23 -19.20 13.93
N ALA A 10 25.21 -17.87 14.06
CA ALA A 10 24.04 -17.07 13.75
C ALA A 10 23.71 -17.35 12.28
N SER A 11 22.55 -17.98 12.04
CA SER A 11 21.97 -18.24 10.72
C SER A 11 22.27 -17.08 9.74
N GLY A 12 22.96 -17.40 8.64
CA GLY A 12 23.61 -16.46 7.72
C GLY A 12 22.68 -15.71 6.78
N LEU A 13 21.65 -15.07 7.30
CA LEU A 13 20.80 -14.16 6.53
C LEU A 13 21.42 -12.77 6.46
N LEU A 14 21.44 -12.21 5.25
CA LEU A 14 21.81 -10.84 4.98
C LEU A 14 20.77 -9.87 5.56
N ALA A 15 21.18 -8.66 5.93
CA ALA A 15 20.27 -7.65 6.49
C ALA A 15 19.06 -7.34 5.58
N VAL A 16 19.25 -7.38 4.26
CA VAL A 16 18.18 -7.21 3.27
C VAL A 16 17.11 -8.30 3.38
N GLN A 17 17.51 -9.55 3.65
CA GLN A 17 16.58 -10.66 3.82
C GLN A 17 15.78 -10.50 5.13
N VAL A 18 16.41 -9.95 6.17
CA VAL A 18 15.72 -9.64 7.43
C VAL A 18 14.66 -8.57 7.24
N GLY A 19 14.96 -7.52 6.47
CA GLY A 19 14.02 -6.45 6.15
C GLY A 19 12.78 -7.01 5.46
N ALA A 20 12.97 -7.71 4.34
CA ALA A 20 11.86 -8.30 3.57
C ALA A 20 11.00 -9.26 4.41
N ILE A 21 11.62 -10.13 5.22
CA ILE A 21 10.86 -11.03 6.12
C ILE A 21 10.04 -10.25 7.14
N ALA A 22 10.61 -9.17 7.71
CA ALA A 22 9.89 -8.35 8.67
C ALA A 22 8.71 -7.60 8.03
N GLU A 23 8.85 -7.15 6.79
CA GLU A 23 7.78 -6.50 6.02
C GLU A 23 6.62 -7.46 5.78
N ASP A 24 6.90 -8.68 5.33
CA ASP A 24 5.90 -9.74 5.14
C ASP A 24 5.20 -10.10 6.46
N GLU A 25 5.96 -10.32 7.54
CA GLU A 25 5.41 -10.66 8.85
C GLU A 25 4.54 -9.53 9.43
N LEU A 26 4.95 -8.27 9.26
CA LEU A 26 4.15 -7.12 9.69
C LEU A 26 2.86 -7.01 8.87
N CYS A 27 2.94 -7.20 7.55
CA CYS A 27 1.77 -7.21 6.68
C CYS A 27 0.74 -8.25 7.15
N ILE A 28 1.19 -9.48 7.44
CA ILE A 28 0.35 -10.55 7.97
C ILE A 28 -0.26 -10.12 9.31
N ALA A 29 0.55 -9.60 10.23
CA ALA A 29 0.08 -9.16 11.55
C ALA A 29 -1.01 -8.07 11.45
N ILE A 30 -0.83 -7.08 10.58
CA ILE A 30 -1.83 -6.01 10.35
C ILE A 30 -3.15 -6.61 9.85
N VAL A 31 -3.10 -7.46 8.82
CA VAL A 31 -4.30 -8.06 8.22
C VAL A 31 -5.03 -8.92 9.24
N VAL A 32 -4.32 -9.81 9.95
CA VAL A 32 -4.89 -10.72 10.95
C VAL A 32 -5.51 -9.96 12.13
N ALA A 33 -4.75 -9.03 12.73
CA ALA A 33 -5.24 -8.25 13.88
C ALA A 33 -6.42 -7.34 13.52
N SER A 34 -6.53 -6.90 12.26
CA SER A 34 -7.62 -6.04 11.80
C SER A 34 -8.96 -6.76 11.62
N GLN A 35 -8.97 -8.10 11.53
CA GLN A 35 -10.17 -8.91 11.29
C GLN A 35 -10.98 -8.46 10.06
N GLY A 36 -10.28 -8.19 8.95
CA GLY A 36 -10.89 -7.75 7.70
C GLY A 36 -11.31 -6.27 7.70
N ALA A 37 -10.78 -5.45 8.61
CA ALA A 37 -10.96 -4.00 8.58
C ALA A 37 -9.91 -3.29 7.72
N VAL A 38 -8.71 -3.88 7.58
CA VAL A 38 -7.54 -3.23 6.99
C VAL A 38 -6.85 -4.20 6.03
N SER A 39 -6.41 -3.68 4.88
CA SER A 39 -5.47 -4.34 3.97
C SER A 39 -4.15 -3.57 3.97
N VAL A 40 -3.14 -4.15 3.32
CA VAL A 40 -1.82 -3.56 3.17
C VAL A 40 -1.47 -3.50 1.69
N ALA A 41 -1.10 -2.31 1.22
CA ALA A 41 -0.47 -2.14 -0.07
C ALA A 41 1.05 -2.03 0.07
N MET A 42 1.79 -2.66 -0.84
CA MET A 42 3.24 -2.68 -0.86
C MET A 42 3.76 -1.84 -2.05
N PRO A 43 4.68 -0.89 -1.83
CA PRO A 43 5.33 -0.16 -2.92
C PRO A 43 5.98 -1.09 -3.93
N LEU A 44 5.83 -0.78 -5.23
CA LEU A 44 6.50 -1.52 -6.30
C LEU A 44 8.00 -1.16 -6.38
N VAL A 45 8.33 0.08 -6.01
CA VAL A 45 9.69 0.61 -5.92
C VAL A 45 9.86 1.28 -4.56
N ASP A 46 10.99 1.02 -3.90
CA ASP A 46 11.32 1.71 -2.65
C ASP A 46 11.55 3.20 -2.91
N GLN A 47 10.69 4.01 -2.29
CA GLN A 47 10.78 5.47 -2.29
C GLN A 47 10.79 6.03 -0.85
N GLY A 48 11.16 5.21 0.15
CA GLY A 48 11.21 5.58 1.56
C GLY A 48 9.94 5.23 2.36
N PHE A 49 9.15 4.28 1.85
CA PHE A 49 8.07 3.61 2.58
C PHE A 49 8.13 2.13 2.25
N ASP A 50 7.89 1.27 3.23
CA ASP A 50 7.88 -0.19 3.02
C ASP A 50 6.45 -0.73 2.89
N GLY A 51 5.43 0.05 3.26
CA GLY A 51 4.04 -0.35 3.09
C GLY A 51 3.02 0.71 3.49
N TYR A 52 1.75 0.37 3.25
CA TYR A 52 0.61 1.25 3.45
C TYR A 52 -0.51 0.46 4.11
N ALA A 53 -0.81 0.76 5.38
CA ALA A 53 -2.00 0.22 6.01
C ALA A 53 -3.23 1.00 5.50
N ARG A 54 -4.18 0.31 4.87
CA ARG A 54 -5.39 0.93 4.31
C ARG A 54 -6.65 0.35 4.91
N ARG A 55 -7.52 1.23 5.37
CA ARG A 55 -8.86 0.87 5.84
C ARG A 55 -9.72 0.44 4.64
N LEU A 56 -10.22 -0.79 4.67
CA LEU A 56 -11.03 -1.34 3.58
C LEU A 56 -12.29 -0.53 3.33
N ARG A 57 -12.71 -0.48 2.07
CA ARG A 57 -13.84 0.29 1.54
C ARG A 57 -13.72 1.80 1.76
N THR A 58 -12.50 2.27 1.93
CA THR A 58 -12.16 3.69 2.03
C THR A 58 -10.78 3.92 1.39
N LEU A 59 -10.44 5.19 1.16
CA LEU A 59 -9.07 5.61 0.88
C LEU A 59 -8.33 6.18 2.11
N SER A 60 -8.74 5.80 3.32
CA SER A 60 -7.99 6.13 4.54
C SER A 60 -6.75 5.24 4.62
N VAL A 61 -5.58 5.86 4.49
CA VAL A 61 -4.28 5.19 4.37
C VAL A 61 -3.29 5.77 5.37
N ALA A 62 -2.48 4.90 5.97
CA ALA A 62 -1.32 5.26 6.77
C ALA A 62 -0.05 4.62 6.17
N PRO A 63 0.83 5.41 5.53
CA PRO A 63 2.12 4.93 5.09
C PRO A 63 3.00 4.58 6.29
N TYR A 64 3.87 3.59 6.11
CA TYR A 64 4.88 3.24 7.12
C TYR A 64 6.23 2.87 6.51
N GLN A 65 7.29 3.16 7.27
CA GLN A 65 8.63 2.64 7.06
C GLN A 65 8.96 1.69 8.22
N LEU A 66 9.33 0.46 7.91
CA LEU A 66 9.77 -0.56 8.84
C LEU A 66 11.30 -0.60 8.93
N LYS A 67 11.81 -0.74 10.15
CA LYS A 67 13.21 -1.07 10.41
C LYS A 67 13.24 -2.26 11.35
N ALA A 68 13.91 -3.33 10.91
CA ALA A 68 13.98 -4.57 11.66
C ALA A 68 15.40 -4.88 12.18
N ARG A 69 15.48 -5.58 13.30
CA ARG A 69 16.73 -6.16 13.84
C ARG A 69 16.51 -7.57 14.36
N ARG A 70 17.57 -8.38 14.26
CA ARG A 70 17.60 -9.76 14.78
C ARG A 70 18.34 -9.90 16.10
N THR A 71 19.12 -8.89 16.45
CA THR A 71 19.95 -8.88 17.66
C THR A 71 19.57 -7.68 18.50
N LEU A 72 19.61 -7.89 19.82
CA LEU A 72 19.57 -6.84 20.81
C LEU A 72 21.00 -6.51 21.25
N SER A 73 21.19 -5.37 21.88
CA SER A 73 22.40 -5.10 22.64
C SER A 73 22.53 -6.09 23.82
N HIS A 74 23.72 -6.13 24.44
CA HIS A 74 24.00 -7.04 25.55
C HIS A 74 23.07 -6.84 26.75
N ASP A 75 22.59 -5.61 26.96
CA ASP A 75 21.62 -5.23 27.99
C ASP A 75 20.15 -5.33 27.55
N GLY A 76 19.87 -6.00 26.42
CA GLY A 76 18.51 -6.30 25.98
C GLY A 76 17.77 -5.13 25.30
N ARG A 77 18.49 -4.11 24.81
CA ARG A 77 17.90 -2.99 24.09
C ARG A 77 17.84 -3.27 22.60
N TYR A 78 16.75 -2.85 21.98
CA TYR A 78 16.67 -2.70 20.54
C TYR A 78 17.43 -1.43 20.15
N ILE A 79 18.33 -1.51 19.17
CA ILE A 79 19.08 -0.35 18.65
C ILE A 79 19.05 -0.36 17.12
N ALA A 80 18.64 0.76 16.53
CA ALA A 80 18.64 0.95 15.08
C ALA A 80 19.19 2.33 14.71
N TYR A 81 19.84 2.36 13.54
CA TYR A 81 20.48 3.55 12.98
C TYR A 81 19.92 3.83 11.57
N PRO A 82 18.64 4.21 11.42
CA PRO A 82 18.10 4.50 10.10
C PRO A 82 18.75 5.78 9.56
N ARG A 83 19.15 5.76 8.29
CA ARG A 83 19.65 6.94 7.58
C ARG A 83 18.56 8.01 7.56
N ALA A 84 18.91 9.28 7.77
CA ALA A 84 17.93 10.34 7.84
C ALA A 84 17.10 10.45 6.56
N HIS A 85 17.74 10.33 5.39
CA HIS A 85 17.06 10.34 4.09
C HIS A 85 16.15 9.13 3.84
N SER A 86 16.28 8.05 4.63
CA SER A 86 15.42 6.87 4.54
C SER A 86 14.13 7.00 5.35
N ILE A 87 13.94 8.11 6.07
CA ILE A 87 12.72 8.46 6.78
C ILE A 87 12.12 9.69 6.11
N ARG A 88 11.06 9.48 5.33
CA ARG A 88 10.31 10.58 4.69
C ARG A 88 9.48 11.30 5.74
N ASP A 89 9.49 12.63 5.73
CA ASP A 89 8.71 13.48 6.65
C ASP A 89 7.26 13.63 6.18
N ASP A 90 6.53 12.51 6.12
CA ASP A 90 5.10 12.51 5.82
C ASP A 90 4.29 12.67 7.12
N PRO A 91 3.39 13.68 7.20
CA PRO A 91 2.57 13.92 8.39
C PRO A 91 1.63 12.77 8.76
N LYS A 92 1.30 11.87 7.81
CA LYS A 92 0.48 10.67 8.01
C LYS A 92 1.34 9.41 8.17
N GLY A 93 2.65 9.53 7.99
CA GLY A 93 3.60 8.43 8.05
C GLY A 93 3.83 7.90 9.45
N HIS A 94 4.27 6.64 9.51
CA HIS A 94 4.73 6.00 10.74
C HIS A 94 6.10 5.34 10.53
N VAL A 95 6.96 5.41 11.54
CA VAL A 95 8.19 4.61 11.61
C VAL A 95 7.94 3.45 12.55
N ILE A 96 8.17 2.24 12.06
CA ILE A 96 7.95 0.99 12.78
C ILE A 96 9.29 0.33 13.08
N PHE A 97 9.49 -0.07 14.33
CA PHE A 97 10.67 -0.84 14.73
C PHE A 97 10.25 -2.23 15.20
N ALA A 98 10.74 -3.27 14.53
CA ALA A 98 10.40 -4.66 14.82
C ALA A 98 11.64 -5.48 15.18
N TYR A 99 11.51 -6.28 16.23
CA TYR A 99 12.51 -7.27 16.61
C TYR A 99 12.13 -8.64 16.05
N LEU A 100 13.03 -9.31 15.33
CA LEU A 100 12.81 -10.63 14.75
C LEU A 100 13.75 -11.66 15.43
N PRO A 101 13.35 -12.24 16.58
CA PRO A 101 14.16 -13.23 17.26
C PRO A 101 14.42 -14.45 16.38
N GLY A 102 15.65 -14.98 16.49
CA GLY A 102 15.94 -16.32 15.98
C GLY A 102 15.29 -17.40 16.85
N PRO A 103 15.09 -18.62 16.33
CA PRO A 103 15.45 -19.08 14.98
C PRO A 103 14.35 -18.87 13.93
N HIS A 104 13.12 -18.56 14.35
CA HIS A 104 11.93 -18.62 13.50
C HIS A 104 11.68 -17.36 12.66
N LEU A 105 12.41 -16.26 12.92
CA LEU A 105 12.34 -15.01 12.16
C LEU A 105 10.94 -14.39 12.10
N ARG A 106 10.10 -14.70 13.08
CA ARG A 106 8.81 -14.06 13.24
C ARG A 106 8.97 -12.72 13.93
N THR A 107 8.10 -11.79 13.61
CA THR A 107 8.03 -10.53 14.35
C THR A 107 7.74 -10.85 15.83
N HIS A 108 8.56 -10.32 16.72
CA HIS A 108 8.32 -10.40 18.15
C HIS A 108 6.93 -9.83 18.45
N ARG A 109 6.23 -10.40 19.44
CA ARG A 109 4.87 -9.99 19.83
C ARG A 109 4.69 -8.50 20.11
N LYS A 110 5.77 -7.76 20.30
CA LYS A 110 5.71 -6.32 20.48
C LYS A 110 6.66 -5.59 19.55
N LEU A 111 6.20 -4.45 19.07
CA LEU A 111 6.89 -3.56 18.16
C LEU A 111 6.60 -2.10 18.51
N TRP A 112 7.42 -1.17 18.01
CA TRP A 112 7.14 0.26 18.15
C TRP A 112 6.47 0.78 16.88
N VAL A 113 5.38 1.52 17.01
CA VAL A 113 4.76 2.27 15.90
C VAL A 113 4.67 3.74 16.26
N ILE A 114 5.55 4.54 15.66
CA ILE A 114 5.77 5.93 16.05
C ILE A 114 5.34 6.83 14.88
N PRO A 115 4.46 7.82 15.09
CA PRO A 115 4.17 8.82 14.06
C PRO A 115 5.46 9.47 13.57
N THR A 116 5.65 9.54 12.26
CA THR A 116 6.88 10.05 11.64
C THR A 116 7.26 11.45 12.13
N PRO A 117 6.34 12.45 12.19
CA PRO A 117 6.70 13.78 12.69
C PRO A 117 7.25 13.74 14.12
N TYR A 118 6.63 12.93 14.98
CA TYR A 118 7.08 12.76 16.35
C TYR A 118 8.47 12.12 16.41
N PHE A 119 8.72 11.10 15.59
CA PHE A 119 10.02 10.44 15.51
C PHE A 119 11.12 11.42 15.07
N ILE A 120 10.88 12.20 14.02
CA ILE A 120 11.86 13.17 13.48
C ILE A 120 12.19 14.23 14.52
N GLU A 121 11.19 14.74 15.25
CA GLU A 121 11.37 15.78 16.26
C GLU A 121 12.11 15.27 17.52
N HIS A 122 11.85 14.03 17.94
CA HIS A 122 12.29 13.54 19.27
C HIS A 122 13.42 12.50 19.22
N CYS A 123 13.72 11.91 18.06
CA CYS A 123 14.77 10.91 17.94
C CYS A 123 16.13 11.60 17.78
N PRO A 124 17.14 11.29 18.63
CA PRO A 124 18.46 11.85 18.48
C PRO A 124 19.02 11.59 17.08
N ARG A 125 19.60 12.62 16.45
CA ARG A 125 20.24 12.53 15.14
C ARG A 125 21.74 12.77 15.30
N VAL A 126 22.53 11.93 14.63
CA VAL A 126 23.98 12.05 14.57
C VAL A 126 24.36 12.37 13.13
N THR A 127 25.04 13.50 12.96
CA THR A 127 25.56 13.94 11.67
C THR A 127 27.05 14.25 11.81
N THR A 128 27.90 13.66 10.98
CA THR A 128 29.34 13.99 10.96
C THR A 128 29.60 15.29 10.22
N ALA A 129 30.72 15.96 10.52
CA ALA A 129 31.08 17.24 9.90
C ALA A 129 31.24 17.15 8.37
N ASP A 130 31.63 15.98 7.85
CA ASP A 130 31.75 15.68 6.42
C ASP A 130 30.44 15.16 5.78
N GLY A 131 29.36 15.02 6.56
CA GLY A 131 28.07 14.48 6.11
C GLY A 131 28.06 12.99 5.79
N SER A 132 29.16 12.25 6.00
CA SER A 132 29.24 10.81 5.70
C SER A 132 28.31 9.96 6.58
N ILE A 133 28.01 10.45 7.79
CA ILE A 133 27.00 9.92 8.68
C ILE A 133 25.90 10.97 8.79
N ASP A 134 24.68 10.53 8.54
CA ASP A 134 23.47 11.29 8.79
C ASP A 134 22.35 10.31 9.12
N GLN A 135 22.14 10.06 10.40
CA GLN A 135 21.28 8.98 10.87
C GLN A 135 20.61 9.31 12.20
N TYR A 136 19.43 8.75 12.39
CA TYR A 136 18.79 8.74 13.71
C TYR A 136 19.37 7.62 14.57
N VAL A 137 19.28 7.77 15.89
CA VAL A 137 19.70 6.77 16.87
C VAL A 137 18.48 6.34 17.68
N PHE A 138 17.78 5.34 17.18
CA PHE A 138 16.67 4.75 17.91
C PHE A 138 17.19 3.69 18.87
N GLN A 139 16.81 3.83 20.14
CA GLN A 139 17.09 2.83 21.16
C GLN A 139 15.96 2.73 22.19
N SER A 140 15.60 1.51 22.56
CA SER A 140 14.62 1.25 23.62
C SER A 140 14.85 -0.14 24.22
N PRO A 141 14.68 -0.34 25.54
CA PRO A 141 14.58 -1.68 26.11
C PRO A 141 13.46 -2.48 25.43
N LEU A 142 13.69 -3.75 25.10
CA LEU A 142 12.63 -4.61 24.56
C LEU A 142 11.65 -5.01 25.67
N GLU A 143 12.15 -5.42 26.84
CA GLU A 143 11.30 -5.81 27.97
C GLU A 143 11.66 -5.01 29.23
N GLY A 144 10.65 -4.48 29.89
CA GLY A 144 10.81 -3.68 31.11
C GLY A 144 11.56 -2.35 30.87
N GLY A 145 11.62 -1.51 31.89
CA GLY A 145 12.36 -0.25 31.84
C GLY A 145 11.61 0.95 31.25
N ARG A 146 12.12 2.13 31.57
CA ARG A 146 11.56 3.41 31.13
C ARG A 146 12.21 3.83 29.81
N SER A 147 11.37 4.16 28.84
CA SER A 147 11.77 4.73 27.56
C SER A 147 10.69 5.71 27.12
N GLN A 148 11.10 6.82 26.49
CA GLN A 148 10.16 7.78 25.90
C GLN A 148 9.28 7.14 24.81
N TRP A 149 9.75 6.04 24.24
CA TRP A 149 9.06 5.29 23.18
C TRP A 149 8.00 4.32 23.72
N ASN A 150 7.89 4.11 25.04
CA ASN A 150 6.97 3.13 25.63
C ASN A 150 5.51 3.37 25.26
N ARG A 151 5.11 4.63 25.01
CA ARG A 151 3.74 4.98 24.60
C ARG A 151 3.39 4.55 23.17
N PHE A 152 4.39 4.18 22.39
CA PHE A 152 4.28 3.68 21.01
C PHE A 152 4.60 2.19 20.91
N TYR A 153 4.76 1.50 22.05
CA TYR A 153 5.13 0.10 22.10
C TYR A 153 3.89 -0.77 22.27
N PHE A 154 3.53 -1.49 21.20
CA PHE A 154 2.25 -2.19 21.08
C PHE A 154 2.46 -3.68 20.93
N ASP A 155 1.47 -4.45 21.40
CA ASP A 155 1.36 -5.87 21.08
C ASP A 155 0.82 -6.03 19.65
N ILE A 156 1.35 -7.00 18.90
CA ILE A 156 0.96 -7.25 17.51
C ILE A 156 -0.49 -7.71 17.41
N ASP A 157 -0.98 -8.41 18.43
CA ASP A 157 -2.36 -8.90 18.47
C ASP A 157 -3.36 -7.75 18.74
N ASP A 158 -2.88 -6.63 19.30
CA ASP A 158 -3.67 -5.45 19.63
C ASP A 158 -3.54 -4.30 18.61
N LEU A 159 -2.82 -4.49 17.49
CA LEU A 159 -2.52 -3.42 16.53
C LEU A 159 -3.77 -2.66 16.08
N ARG A 160 -4.90 -3.35 15.95
CA ARG A 160 -6.17 -2.73 15.59
C ARG A 160 -6.57 -1.62 16.56
N THR A 161 -6.68 -1.93 17.85
CA THR A 161 -7.22 -1.01 18.86
C THR A 161 -6.16 -0.06 19.41
N ALA A 162 -4.89 -0.51 19.42
CA ALA A 162 -3.77 0.26 19.93
C ALA A 162 -3.25 1.31 18.92
N TRP A 163 -3.34 1.01 17.62
CA TRP A 163 -2.82 1.87 16.56
C TRP A 163 -3.87 2.17 15.48
N LEU A 164 -4.34 1.16 14.74
CA LEU A 164 -5.05 1.37 13.47
C LEU A 164 -6.33 2.20 13.65
N ASP A 165 -7.19 1.84 14.62
CA ASP A 165 -8.44 2.56 14.92
C ASP A 165 -8.20 3.97 15.51
N ARG A 166 -6.95 4.32 15.86
CA ARG A 166 -6.56 5.63 16.40
C ARG A 166 -5.91 6.55 15.37
N ILE A 167 -5.72 6.10 14.14
CA ILE A 167 -5.13 6.93 13.10
C ILE A 167 -6.09 8.09 12.78
N PRO A 168 -5.64 9.35 12.89
CA PRO A 168 -6.49 10.50 12.63
C PRO A 168 -7.07 10.50 11.21
N GLY A 169 -8.35 10.83 11.08
CA GLY A 169 -9.03 10.93 9.78
C GLY A 169 -9.42 9.59 9.14
N TRP A 170 -9.30 8.48 9.86
CA TRP A 170 -9.85 7.20 9.41
C TRP A 170 -11.37 7.25 9.36
N LYS A 171 -11.92 7.02 8.17
CA LYS A 171 -13.37 6.94 7.95
C LYS A 171 -13.92 5.66 8.61
N PRO A 172 -15.15 5.68 9.15
CA PRO A 172 -15.77 4.47 9.67
C PRO A 172 -15.94 3.42 8.56
N LEU A 173 -15.88 2.13 8.91
CA LEU A 173 -16.14 1.07 7.94
C LEU A 173 -17.62 1.16 7.51
N PRO A 174 -17.89 1.07 6.20
CA PRO A 174 -19.25 0.84 5.73
C PRO A 174 -19.83 -0.44 6.32
N THR A 175 -21.09 -0.41 6.75
CA THR A 175 -21.85 -1.49 7.41
C THR A 175 -22.25 -2.65 6.47
N PHE A 176 -21.47 -2.92 5.43
CA PHE A 176 -21.73 -4.06 4.55
C PHE A 176 -20.99 -5.31 5.07
N PRO A 177 -21.57 -6.51 4.97
CA PRO A 177 -20.82 -7.74 5.26
C PRO A 177 -19.59 -7.82 4.36
N LEU A 178 -18.46 -8.33 4.88
CA LEU A 178 -17.27 -8.60 4.07
C LEU A 178 -17.64 -9.65 3.03
N ALA A 179 -17.89 -9.22 1.79
CA ALA A 179 -18.00 -10.13 0.67
C ALA A 179 -16.58 -10.46 0.23
N VAL A 180 -16.11 -11.68 0.52
CA VAL A 180 -14.86 -12.18 -0.05
C VAL A 180 -15.12 -12.36 -1.54
N ALA A 181 -14.58 -11.47 -2.37
CA ALA A 181 -14.50 -11.71 -3.80
C ALA A 181 -13.56 -12.92 -3.99
N PRO A 182 -14.00 -14.02 -4.62
CA PRO A 182 -13.03 -15.05 -4.99
C PRO A 182 -12.10 -14.46 -6.03
N ALA A 183 -10.81 -14.77 -5.89
CA ALA A 183 -9.75 -14.34 -6.78
C ALA A 183 -10.10 -14.67 -8.23
N ALA A 184 -10.64 -13.70 -8.96
CA ALA A 184 -10.74 -13.76 -10.42
C ALA A 184 -9.43 -13.19 -10.97
N SER A 185 -8.33 -13.85 -10.65
CA SER A 185 -7.05 -13.62 -11.31
C SER A 185 -7.18 -14.15 -12.75
N SER A 186 -7.73 -13.33 -13.63
CA SER A 186 -7.46 -13.49 -15.05
C SER A 186 -6.08 -12.91 -15.31
N ALA A 187 -5.19 -13.66 -15.96
CA ALA A 187 -3.85 -13.18 -16.34
C ALA A 187 -3.90 -11.83 -17.09
N PHE A 188 -5.04 -11.52 -17.72
CA PHE A 188 -5.31 -10.28 -18.44
C PHE A 188 -5.51 -9.06 -17.53
N GLY A 189 -6.06 -9.23 -16.32
CA GLY A 189 -6.18 -8.15 -15.34
C GLY A 189 -4.82 -7.70 -14.82
N GLY A 190 -3.97 -8.67 -14.44
CA GLY A 190 -2.62 -8.39 -13.94
C GLY A 190 -1.71 -7.67 -14.94
N TYR A 191 -1.88 -7.93 -16.25
CA TYR A 191 -1.18 -7.17 -17.30
C TYR A 191 -1.51 -5.68 -17.26
N GLY A 192 -2.78 -5.31 -17.12
CA GLY A 192 -3.22 -3.93 -17.08
C GLY A 192 -2.68 -3.18 -15.86
N GLU A 193 -2.74 -3.82 -14.68
CA GLU A 193 -2.16 -3.28 -13.45
C GLU A 193 -0.66 -3.00 -13.60
N LEU A 194 0.10 -3.95 -14.16
CA LEU A 194 1.53 -3.79 -14.40
C LEU A 194 1.83 -2.69 -15.41
N TRP A 195 1.08 -2.64 -16.51
CA TRP A 195 1.26 -1.61 -17.53
C TRP A 195 0.99 -0.21 -16.97
N VAL A 196 -0.13 -0.03 -16.26
CA VAL A 196 -0.50 1.26 -15.64
C VAL A 196 0.55 1.67 -14.60
N SER A 197 0.97 0.72 -13.76
CA SER A 197 2.03 0.98 -12.76
C SER A 197 3.31 1.47 -13.40
N ALA A 198 3.78 0.80 -14.47
CA ALA A 198 4.99 1.19 -15.17
C ALA A 198 4.88 2.61 -15.78
N GLN A 199 3.73 2.95 -16.39
CA GLN A 199 3.52 4.29 -16.94
C GLN A 199 3.48 5.36 -15.84
N LEU A 200 2.88 5.06 -14.69
CA LEU A 200 2.80 5.96 -13.55
C LEU A 200 4.17 6.19 -12.91
N GLU A 201 4.98 5.15 -12.75
CA GLU A 201 6.36 5.27 -12.25
C GLU A 201 7.22 6.13 -13.20
N LEU A 202 7.08 5.98 -14.51
CA LEU A 202 7.80 6.80 -15.51
C LEU A 202 7.38 8.27 -15.47
N GLU A 203 6.08 8.54 -15.37
CA GLU A 203 5.52 9.90 -15.34
C GLU A 203 5.77 10.60 -13.99
N GLY A 204 5.56 9.87 -12.90
CA GLY A 204 5.66 10.37 -11.51
C GLY A 204 7.09 10.46 -11.00
N LYS A 205 7.99 9.58 -11.48
CA LYS A 205 9.40 9.49 -11.07
C LYS A 205 9.53 9.38 -9.55
N ASN A 206 10.58 9.96 -8.98
CA ASN A 206 10.88 9.99 -7.54
C ASN A 206 9.91 10.84 -6.69
N ARG A 207 8.80 11.33 -7.26
CA ARG A 207 7.76 12.07 -6.56
C ARG A 207 6.52 11.22 -6.29
N LEU A 208 6.39 10.07 -6.94
CA LEU A 208 5.24 9.20 -6.80
C LEU A 208 5.67 7.87 -6.21
N VAL A 209 4.85 7.32 -5.31
CA VAL A 209 4.90 5.90 -4.99
C VAL A 209 3.68 5.23 -5.60
N VAL A 210 3.91 4.17 -6.36
CA VAL A 210 2.86 3.23 -6.76
C VAL A 210 2.95 2.01 -5.86
N ALA A 211 1.91 1.77 -5.08
CA ALA A 211 1.80 0.61 -4.20
C ALA A 211 0.67 -0.30 -4.67
N ARG A 212 0.90 -1.62 -4.63
CA ARG A 212 -0.08 -2.61 -5.03
C ARG A 212 -0.71 -3.25 -3.80
N GLU A 213 -2.02 -3.38 -3.80
CA GLU A 213 -2.72 -4.10 -2.73
C GLU A 213 -2.28 -5.56 -2.67
N ARG A 214 -2.00 -6.04 -1.45
CA ARG A 214 -1.52 -7.41 -1.26
C ARG A 214 -2.65 -8.42 -1.36
N ILE A 215 -3.86 -8.01 -0.99
CA ILE A 215 -5.07 -8.82 -0.99
C ILE A 215 -6.16 -8.06 -1.74
N ASP A 216 -6.70 -8.69 -2.79
CA ASP A 216 -7.82 -8.17 -3.57
C ASP A 216 -9.15 -8.45 -2.84
N VAL A 217 -9.50 -7.56 -1.90
CA VAL A 217 -10.72 -7.66 -1.07
C VAL A 217 -11.66 -6.48 -1.25
N ASP A 218 -11.24 -5.41 -1.93
CA ASP A 218 -12.12 -4.30 -2.27
C ASP A 218 -11.81 -3.66 -3.63
N ALA A 219 -12.28 -2.44 -3.89
CA ALA A 219 -12.15 -1.78 -5.19
C ALA A 219 -10.75 -1.28 -5.55
N VAL A 220 -9.78 -1.30 -4.63
CA VAL A 220 -8.47 -0.68 -4.86
C VAL A 220 -7.47 -1.74 -5.31
N ASP A 221 -6.96 -1.61 -6.53
CA ASP A 221 -5.88 -2.46 -7.06
C ASP A 221 -4.51 -1.80 -6.82
N LEU A 222 -4.44 -0.47 -7.04
CA LEU A 222 -3.24 0.35 -6.87
C LEU A 222 -3.53 1.55 -5.96
N LEU A 223 -2.57 1.88 -5.09
CA LEU A 223 -2.49 3.12 -4.34
C LEU A 223 -1.41 4.01 -4.93
N LEU A 224 -1.74 5.29 -5.06
CA LEU A 224 -0.83 6.35 -5.49
C LEU A 224 -0.57 7.27 -4.31
N HIS A 225 0.69 7.57 -4.07
CA HIS A 225 1.09 8.52 -3.04
C HIS A 225 2.04 9.57 -3.63
N ASP A 226 1.57 10.80 -3.75
CA ASP A 226 2.38 11.94 -4.17
C ASP A 226 3.19 12.47 -2.98
N LEU A 227 4.50 12.31 -3.06
CA LEU A 227 5.46 12.63 -2.00
C LEU A 227 5.64 14.13 -1.76
N GLY A 228 5.15 14.99 -2.67
CA GLY A 228 5.20 16.44 -2.51
C GLY A 228 4.03 17.00 -1.71
N SER A 229 2.81 16.50 -1.99
CA SER A 229 1.57 16.93 -1.34
C SER A 229 1.10 16.00 -0.22
N TYR A 230 1.70 14.82 -0.07
CA TYR A 230 1.23 13.73 0.80
C TYR A 230 -0.22 13.32 0.50
N GLY A 231 -0.61 13.55 -0.76
CA GLY A 231 -1.90 13.15 -1.30
C GLY A 231 -1.90 11.67 -1.62
N VAL A 232 -2.98 10.99 -1.26
CA VAL A 232 -3.22 9.60 -1.64
C VAL A 232 -4.42 9.52 -2.58
N ALA A 233 -4.34 8.64 -3.57
CA ALA A 233 -5.42 8.27 -4.49
C ALA A 233 -5.42 6.76 -4.71
N GLY A 234 -6.57 6.21 -5.10
CA GLY A 234 -6.73 4.79 -5.41
C GLY A 234 -7.14 4.58 -6.87
N LEU A 235 -6.71 3.48 -7.45
CA LEU A 235 -7.12 3.04 -8.78
C LEU A 235 -7.70 1.64 -8.73
N GLN A 236 -8.82 1.46 -9.42
CA GLN A 236 -9.29 0.15 -9.87
C GLN A 236 -8.94 0.00 -11.34
N VAL A 237 -8.19 -1.03 -11.72
CA VAL A 237 -7.76 -1.27 -13.10
C VAL A 237 -8.60 -2.39 -13.71
N LYS A 238 -9.19 -2.10 -14.87
CA LYS A 238 -10.01 -3.04 -15.64
C LYS A 238 -9.48 -3.12 -17.07
N THR A 239 -8.74 -4.19 -17.36
CA THR A 239 -8.44 -4.56 -18.75
C THR A 239 -9.63 -5.28 -19.35
N ALA A 240 -10.08 -4.85 -20.53
CA ALA A 240 -11.24 -5.43 -21.19
C ALA A 240 -10.97 -5.70 -22.66
N THR A 241 -11.34 -6.89 -23.12
CA THR A 241 -11.15 -7.29 -24.52
C THR A 241 -12.18 -6.61 -25.43
N ILE A 242 -11.71 -6.01 -26.51
CA ILE A 242 -12.54 -5.40 -27.54
C ILE A 242 -13.14 -6.49 -28.44
N ASN A 243 -14.44 -6.39 -28.71
CA ASN A 243 -15.13 -7.27 -29.65
C ASN A 243 -15.02 -6.74 -31.11
N ALA A 244 -15.58 -7.47 -32.07
CA ALA A 244 -15.50 -7.12 -33.49
C ALA A 244 -16.10 -5.73 -33.83
N ASP A 245 -17.06 -5.26 -33.04
CA ASP A 245 -17.76 -3.99 -33.23
C ASP A 245 -17.15 -2.83 -32.44
N LEU A 246 -15.91 -2.99 -31.97
CA LEU A 246 -15.22 -2.06 -31.06
C LEU A 246 -15.93 -1.87 -29.71
N GLY A 247 -16.76 -2.84 -29.32
CA GLY A 247 -17.48 -2.88 -28.05
C GLY A 247 -16.65 -3.49 -26.94
N VAL A 248 -16.82 -2.95 -25.74
CA VAL A 248 -16.23 -3.41 -24.49
C VAL A 248 -17.32 -3.62 -23.45
N GLN A 249 -17.22 -4.70 -22.70
CA GLN A 249 -18.03 -4.92 -21.50
C GLN A 249 -17.22 -4.52 -20.26
N LEU A 250 -17.75 -3.57 -19.50
CA LEU A 250 -17.23 -3.22 -18.18
C LEU A 250 -17.99 -4.01 -17.12
N ASN A 251 -17.25 -4.62 -16.20
CA ASN A 251 -17.79 -5.27 -15.01
C ASN A 251 -17.03 -4.78 -13.78
N VAL A 252 -17.77 -4.22 -12.81
CA VAL A 252 -17.25 -3.81 -11.51
C VAL A 252 -18.10 -4.48 -10.43
N SER A 253 -17.45 -5.15 -9.48
CA SER A 253 -18.14 -5.82 -8.37
C SER A 253 -18.77 -4.76 -7.46
N LYS A 254 -20.10 -4.78 -7.31
CA LYS A 254 -20.81 -3.81 -6.47
C LYS A 254 -20.63 -4.10 -4.98
N ASP A 255 -20.40 -5.35 -4.60
CA ASP A 255 -20.26 -5.79 -3.20
C ASP A 255 -18.97 -5.28 -2.52
N THR A 256 -17.98 -4.94 -3.35
CA THR A 256 -16.66 -4.48 -2.95
C THR A 256 -16.37 -3.03 -3.38
N PHE A 257 -17.24 -2.45 -4.21
CA PHE A 257 -17.10 -1.08 -4.69
C PHE A 257 -17.51 -0.06 -3.64
N PHE A 258 -16.81 1.06 -3.63
CA PHE A 258 -17.16 2.24 -2.86
C PHE A 258 -16.80 3.48 -3.66
N GLU A 259 -17.39 4.62 -3.29
CA GLU A 259 -17.15 5.89 -3.93
C GLU A 259 -16.21 6.74 -3.07
N ASP A 260 -15.26 7.40 -3.71
CA ASP A 260 -14.38 8.38 -3.09
C ASP A 260 -13.88 9.36 -4.18
N ASP A 261 -13.74 10.64 -3.83
CA ASP A 261 -13.32 11.70 -4.76
C ASP A 261 -11.93 11.44 -5.36
N ARG A 262 -11.12 10.59 -4.73
CA ARG A 262 -9.77 10.21 -5.19
C ARG A 262 -9.66 8.75 -5.60
N LEU A 263 -10.78 8.05 -5.77
CA LEU A 263 -10.83 6.71 -6.33
C LEU A 263 -11.29 6.77 -7.79
N PHE A 264 -10.52 6.16 -8.68
CA PHE A 264 -10.80 6.14 -10.11
C PHE A 264 -10.83 4.71 -10.66
N VAL A 265 -11.71 4.45 -11.61
CA VAL A 265 -11.71 3.24 -12.43
C VAL A 265 -10.99 3.54 -13.74
N VAL A 266 -9.87 2.85 -13.95
CA VAL A 266 -9.07 2.88 -15.17
C VAL A 266 -9.50 1.72 -16.04
N ILE A 267 -10.04 2.02 -17.23
CA ILE A 267 -10.46 0.99 -18.19
C ILE A 267 -9.45 0.99 -19.34
N LEU A 268 -8.86 -0.18 -19.58
CA LEU A 268 -7.88 -0.43 -20.64
C LEU A 268 -8.50 -1.38 -21.69
N PRO A 269 -9.11 -0.83 -22.75
CA PRO A 269 -9.52 -1.65 -23.88
C PRO A 269 -8.29 -2.28 -24.55
N ALA A 270 -8.40 -3.55 -24.87
CA ALA A 270 -7.32 -4.31 -25.48
C ALA A 270 -7.83 -5.21 -26.60
N HIS A 271 -7.07 -5.29 -27.68
CA HIS A 271 -7.31 -6.21 -28.78
C HIS A 271 -7.04 -7.66 -28.34
N ARG A 272 -7.52 -8.63 -29.12
CA ARG A 272 -7.37 -10.06 -28.79
C ARG A 272 -5.91 -10.54 -28.81
N ASP A 273 -5.03 -9.82 -29.49
CA ASP A 273 -3.59 -10.05 -29.51
C ASP A 273 -2.87 -9.47 -28.27
N GLY A 274 -3.60 -8.82 -27.36
CA GLY A 274 -3.08 -8.21 -26.15
C GLY A 274 -2.59 -6.77 -26.33
N GLN A 275 -2.62 -6.21 -27.54
CA GLN A 275 -2.28 -4.81 -27.75
C GLN A 275 -3.35 -3.90 -27.13
N LEU A 276 -2.93 -2.93 -26.32
CA LEU A 276 -3.83 -1.91 -25.80
C LEU A 276 -4.30 -0.99 -26.93
N HIS A 277 -5.57 -0.64 -26.89
CA HIS A 277 -6.16 0.34 -27.80
C HIS A 277 -5.59 1.74 -27.53
N GLU A 278 -5.65 2.63 -28.53
CA GLU A 278 -5.13 3.99 -28.43
C GLU A 278 -5.93 4.89 -27.49
N THR A 279 -7.16 4.49 -27.15
CA THR A 279 -8.04 5.18 -26.20
C THR A 279 -8.32 4.29 -25.00
N SER A 280 -8.07 4.86 -23.81
CA SER A 280 -8.42 4.32 -22.50
C SER A 280 -9.43 5.23 -21.80
N PHE A 281 -9.93 4.83 -20.63
CA PHE A 281 -10.89 5.63 -19.89
C PHE A 281 -10.47 5.81 -18.43
N LEU A 282 -10.60 7.03 -17.94
CA LEU A 282 -10.37 7.38 -16.54
C LEU A 282 -11.67 7.90 -15.93
N VAL A 283 -12.38 7.04 -15.21
CA VAL A 283 -13.72 7.34 -14.69
C VAL A 283 -13.65 7.54 -13.18
N PRO A 284 -14.08 8.67 -12.62
CA PRO A 284 -14.22 8.82 -11.17
C PRO A 284 -15.18 7.77 -10.59
N SER A 285 -14.87 7.23 -9.42
CA SER A 285 -15.66 6.16 -8.81
C SER A 285 -17.13 6.55 -8.60
N SER A 286 -17.39 7.80 -8.24
CA SER A 286 -18.74 8.38 -8.04
C SER A 286 -19.60 8.39 -9.31
N VAL A 287 -19.01 8.28 -10.49
CA VAL A 287 -19.75 8.26 -11.76
C VAL A 287 -20.21 6.85 -12.13
N ILE A 288 -19.51 5.80 -11.65
CA ILE A 288 -19.76 4.40 -12.04
C ILE A 288 -21.23 3.99 -11.85
N PRO A 289 -21.91 4.26 -10.72
CA PRO A 289 -23.30 3.87 -10.55
C PRO A 289 -24.25 4.53 -11.56
N ALA A 290 -23.94 5.74 -12.05
CA ALA A 290 -24.79 6.50 -12.96
C ALA A 290 -24.63 6.06 -14.43
N ILE A 291 -23.45 5.58 -14.82
CA ILE A 291 -23.16 5.18 -16.21
C ILE A 291 -23.29 3.66 -16.44
N THR A 292 -23.61 2.90 -15.40
CA THR A 292 -23.78 1.45 -15.44
C THR A 292 -25.16 1.01 -14.98
N SER A 293 -25.51 -0.24 -15.26
CA SER A 293 -26.67 -0.91 -14.69
C SER A 293 -26.25 -1.82 -13.54
N SER A 294 -27.06 -1.88 -12.48
CA SER A 294 -26.90 -2.92 -11.45
C SER A 294 -27.51 -4.22 -11.94
N ILE A 295 -26.69 -5.28 -12.00
CA ILE A 295 -27.11 -6.62 -12.42
C ILE A 295 -26.77 -7.60 -11.30
N GLN A 296 -27.68 -8.53 -11.05
CA GLN A 296 -27.44 -9.66 -10.18
C GLN A 296 -26.92 -10.84 -11.00
N ASP A 297 -25.71 -11.29 -10.71
CA ASP A 297 -25.07 -12.47 -11.31
C ASP A 297 -24.94 -13.55 -10.22
N GLY A 298 -25.95 -14.43 -10.15
CA GLY A 298 -26.12 -15.39 -9.07
C GLY A 298 -26.33 -14.71 -7.72
N THR A 299 -25.38 -14.88 -6.80
CA THR A 299 -25.39 -14.26 -5.46
C THR A 299 -24.69 -12.90 -5.42
N ARG A 300 -24.16 -12.40 -6.53
CA ARG A 300 -23.33 -11.19 -6.56
C ARG A 300 -24.04 -10.05 -7.25
N LEU A 301 -23.77 -8.84 -6.76
CA LEU A 301 -24.19 -7.63 -7.44
C LEU A 301 -23.02 -7.03 -8.20
N ARG A 302 -23.28 -6.58 -9.44
CA ARG A 302 -22.28 -5.94 -10.29
C ARG A 302 -22.84 -4.67 -10.92
N PHE A 303 -21.98 -3.70 -11.06
CA PHE A 303 -22.14 -2.64 -12.05
C PHE A 303 -21.65 -3.18 -13.39
N GLN A 304 -22.54 -3.22 -14.38
CA GLN A 304 -22.23 -3.70 -15.72
C GLN A 304 -22.73 -2.72 -16.78
N THR A 305 -21.94 -2.55 -17.84
CA THR A 305 -22.37 -1.83 -19.04
C THR A 305 -21.58 -2.29 -20.25
N ASN A 306 -22.15 -2.15 -21.44
CA ASN A 306 -21.46 -2.34 -22.70
C ASN A 306 -21.36 -0.99 -23.40
N PHE A 307 -20.19 -0.68 -23.94
CA PHE A 307 -19.99 0.58 -24.66
C PHE A 307 -18.99 0.42 -25.80
N ARG A 308 -19.11 1.27 -26.81
CA ARG A 308 -18.17 1.34 -27.93
C ARG A 308 -16.98 2.22 -27.56
N VAL A 309 -15.78 1.77 -27.92
CA VAL A 309 -14.51 2.45 -27.64
C VAL A 309 -14.23 3.55 -28.67
N ASP A 310 -14.53 3.31 -29.95
CA ASP A 310 -14.31 4.28 -31.02
C ASP A 310 -15.46 4.29 -32.06
N PRO A 311 -16.19 5.42 -32.20
CA PRO A 311 -16.13 6.57 -31.30
C PRO A 311 -16.65 6.20 -29.90
N PRO A 312 -16.14 6.83 -28.83
CA PRO A 312 -16.65 6.60 -27.48
C PRO A 312 -18.15 6.88 -27.39
N SER A 313 -18.89 5.95 -26.76
CA SER A 313 -20.30 6.18 -26.42
C SER A 313 -20.47 7.47 -25.60
N GLU A 314 -21.62 8.13 -25.73
CA GLU A 314 -21.88 9.44 -25.10
C GLU A 314 -21.59 9.46 -23.60
N LYS A 315 -21.97 8.40 -22.87
CA LYS A 315 -21.73 8.26 -21.43
C LYS A 315 -20.24 8.15 -21.06
N PHE A 316 -19.40 7.61 -21.94
CA PHE A 316 -17.97 7.39 -21.69
C PHE A 316 -17.07 8.43 -22.33
N ARG A 317 -17.57 9.19 -23.31
CA ARG A 317 -16.83 10.22 -24.04
C ARG A 317 -16.12 11.24 -23.13
N PRO A 318 -16.72 11.75 -22.03
CA PRO A 318 -16.04 12.70 -21.15
C PRO A 318 -14.81 12.13 -20.43
N PHE A 319 -14.72 10.80 -20.35
CA PHE A 319 -13.68 10.08 -19.61
C PHE A 319 -12.62 9.47 -20.53
N ALA A 320 -12.77 9.62 -21.85
CA ALA A 320 -11.85 9.10 -22.84
C ALA A 320 -10.50 9.84 -22.76
N VAL A 321 -9.42 9.08 -22.66
CA VAL A 321 -8.05 9.60 -22.61
C VAL A 321 -7.22 8.81 -23.61
N PRO A 322 -6.39 9.47 -24.45
CA PRO A 322 -5.40 8.75 -25.23
C PRO A 322 -4.53 7.90 -24.30
N THR A 323 -4.41 6.60 -24.58
CA THR A 323 -3.71 5.63 -23.71
C THR A 323 -2.28 6.10 -23.40
N ALA A 324 -1.58 6.66 -24.39
CA ALA A 324 -0.24 7.24 -24.22
C ALA A 324 -0.16 8.43 -23.23
N LYS A 325 -1.30 9.07 -22.90
CA LYS A 325 -1.41 10.19 -21.95
C LYS A 325 -2.10 9.80 -20.65
N LEU A 326 -2.42 8.51 -20.47
CA LEU A 326 -3.24 8.04 -19.35
C LEU A 326 -2.60 8.30 -17.98
N ALA A 327 -1.30 8.01 -17.82
CA ALA A 327 -0.59 8.28 -16.55
C ALA A 327 -0.64 9.77 -16.17
N ALA A 328 -0.35 10.66 -17.12
CA ALA A 328 -0.42 12.11 -16.89
C ALA A 328 -1.84 12.59 -16.57
N ALA A 329 -2.87 11.96 -17.15
CA ALA A 329 -4.27 12.25 -16.84
C ALA A 329 -4.65 11.78 -15.43
N ILE A 330 -4.22 10.58 -15.03
CA ILE A 330 -4.42 10.04 -13.68
C ILE A 330 -3.80 10.98 -12.64
N LEU A 331 -2.51 11.33 -12.79
CA LEU A 331 -1.82 12.18 -11.81
C LEU A 331 -2.43 13.58 -11.71
N ARG A 332 -2.94 14.11 -12.82
CA ARG A 332 -3.67 15.38 -12.84
C ARG A 332 -4.98 15.28 -12.08
N ALA A 333 -5.79 14.24 -12.33
CA ALA A 333 -7.07 14.06 -11.67
C ALA A 333 -6.90 13.77 -10.16
N ALA A 334 -5.85 13.05 -9.78
CA ALA A 334 -5.61 12.64 -8.40
C ALA A 334 -5.08 13.78 -7.50
N PHE A 335 -4.25 14.68 -8.04
CA PHE A 335 -3.41 15.57 -7.23
C PHE A 335 -3.38 17.04 -7.66
N ARG A 336 -4.22 17.50 -8.60
CA ARG A 336 -4.28 18.91 -9.01
C ARG A 336 -5.60 19.59 -8.70
#